data_AF-X1FX18-F1
#
_entry.id   AF-X1FX18-F1
#
_cell.length_a   1.000
_cell.length_b   1.000
_cell.length_c   1.000
_cell.angle_alpha   90.00
_cell.angle_beta   90.00
_cell.angle_gamma   90.00
#
_symmetry.space_group_name_H-M   'P 1'
#
loop_
_entity.id
_entity.type
_entity.pdbx_description
1 polymer ?
#
loop_
_entity_poly.entity_id
_entity_poly.type
_entity_poly.pdbx_seq_one_letter_code
_entity_poly.pdbx_strand_id
1 'polypeptide(L)'
;MHEAYKRYQVGGQAVIEGVMMRSKHFWALAVRKPDMTIYTKLFNDVSLTNKNKVLGFMFIRGIVALIESMALGFKALSYSVNEATEEEIKFSKREMTIAIIIAVVFAVGVFFILPTIIGRSFSEFFPNAIVYNLLEGLIRIGFFLIYILLVSQIKDIKRIFQYHGAEHKTIQAYENDEELKPEIVRKYSTIHVRCGTSFLIIVMIVAILIFALLGKQPMIWRIISRILLLPVIAGISYELIK
;
A
#
# COMPACT_ATOMS: atom_id res chain seq x y z
N MET A 1 3.22 -11.03 39.24
CA MET A 1 3.54 -9.74 38.59
C MET A 1 3.95 -10.06 37.16
N HIS A 2 3.04 -9.90 36.19
CA HIS A 2 3.36 -10.10 34.78
C HIS A 2 4.26 -8.96 34.31
N GLU A 3 5.51 -9.28 34.01
CA GLU A 3 6.41 -8.42 33.27
C GLU A 3 5.72 -8.10 31.94
N ALA A 4 5.35 -6.84 31.73
CA ALA A 4 4.72 -6.40 30.50
C ALA A 4 5.76 -6.52 29.37
N TYR A 5 5.77 -7.67 28.69
CA TYR A 5 6.52 -7.85 27.44
C TYR A 5 6.04 -6.76 26.48
N LYS A 6 6.92 -5.78 26.22
CA LYS A 6 6.65 -4.72 25.25
C LYS A 6 6.38 -5.39 23.89
N ARG A 7 5.11 -5.43 23.46
CA ARG A 7 4.75 -6.06 22.20
C ARG A 7 5.52 -5.42 21.07
N TYR A 8 6.05 -6.25 20.18
CA TYR A 8 6.68 -5.77 18.97
C TYR A 8 5.62 -5.17 18.08
N GLN A 9 5.96 -4.08 17.39
CA GLN A 9 5.08 -3.55 16.36
C GLN A 9 4.96 -4.59 15.25
N VAL A 10 3.71 -4.92 14.89
CA VAL A 10 3.39 -5.86 13.82
C VAL A 10 2.65 -5.09 12.72
N GLY A 11 3.04 -5.35 11.48
CA GLY A 11 2.28 -4.98 10.30
C GLY A 11 1.86 -6.23 9.54
N GLY A 12 1.09 -6.06 8.47
CA GLY A 12 0.70 -7.19 7.64
C GLY A 12 0.39 -6.80 6.21
N GLN A 13 0.10 -7.81 5.42
CA GLN A 13 -0.38 -7.69 4.05
C GLN A 13 -1.30 -8.87 3.74
N ALA A 14 -2.42 -8.62 3.08
CA ALA A 14 -3.20 -9.69 2.46
C ALA A 14 -2.45 -10.31 1.27
N VAL A 15 -2.59 -11.62 1.12
CA VAL A 15 -2.06 -12.41 0.00
C VAL A 15 -3.17 -13.31 -0.54
N ILE A 16 -2.89 -14.11 -1.58
CA ILE A 16 -3.89 -15.04 -2.12
C ILE A 16 -4.23 -16.08 -1.05
N GLU A 17 -5.52 -16.21 -0.75
CA GLU A 17 -6.04 -17.13 0.26
C GLU A 17 -5.40 -17.02 1.65
N GLY A 18 -4.84 -15.86 2.02
CA GLY A 18 -4.07 -15.77 3.25
C GLY A 18 -3.66 -14.38 3.69
N VAL A 19 -2.85 -14.36 4.75
CA VAL A 19 -2.25 -13.15 5.32
C VAL A 19 -0.77 -13.36 5.59
N MET A 20 0.01 -12.30 5.36
CA MET A 20 1.38 -12.19 5.82
C MET A 20 1.41 -11.21 6.99
N MET A 21 2.10 -11.57 8.07
CA MET A 21 2.36 -10.72 9.23
C MET A 21 3.85 -10.49 9.36
N ARG A 22 4.27 -9.26 9.66
CA ARG A 22 5.66 -8.83 9.73
C ARG A 22 5.94 -8.13 11.05
N SER A 23 6.99 -8.56 11.72
CA SER A 23 7.60 -7.91 12.87
C SER A 23 9.00 -7.39 12.51
N LYS A 24 9.75 -6.87 13.50
CA LYS A 24 11.12 -6.37 13.29
C LYS A 24 12.11 -7.42 12.78
N HIS A 25 11.94 -8.69 13.18
CA HIS A 25 12.93 -9.75 12.96
C HIS A 25 12.38 -10.97 12.22
N PHE A 26 11.06 -11.05 12.09
CA PHE A 26 10.41 -12.20 11.50
C PHE A 26 9.21 -11.76 10.69
N TRP A 27 8.90 -12.52 9.66
CA TRP A 27 7.60 -12.48 9.02
C TRP A 27 7.03 -13.89 8.96
N ALA A 28 5.71 -13.98 9.09
CA ALA A 28 4.96 -15.22 9.06
C ALA A 28 3.93 -15.16 7.94
N LEU A 29 3.70 -16.30 7.31
CA LEU A 29 2.71 -16.49 6.27
C LEU A 29 1.68 -17.51 6.76
N ALA A 30 0.39 -17.20 6.61
CA ALA A 30 -0.70 -18.14 6.83
C ALA A 30 -1.60 -18.18 5.59
N VAL A 31 -1.75 -19.34 4.98
CA VAL A 31 -2.47 -19.53 3.70
C VAL A 31 -3.43 -20.71 3.82
N ARG A 32 -4.66 -20.53 3.35
CA ARG A 32 -5.65 -21.60 3.24
C ARG A 32 -5.38 -22.41 1.97
N LYS A 33 -5.22 -23.72 2.15
CA LYS A 33 -5.06 -24.69 1.08
C LYS A 33 -6.41 -25.12 0.48
N PRO A 34 -6.42 -25.74 -0.72
CA PRO A 34 -7.63 -26.30 -1.33
C PRO A 34 -8.35 -27.32 -0.43
N ASP A 35 -7.60 -28.09 0.35
CA ASP A 35 -8.11 -29.06 1.33
C ASP A 35 -8.66 -28.43 2.63
N MET A 36 -8.77 -27.09 2.65
CA MET A 36 -9.23 -26.27 3.78
C MET A 36 -8.31 -26.25 5.00
N THR A 37 -7.14 -26.89 4.94
CA THR A 37 -6.11 -26.74 5.97
C THR A 37 -5.44 -25.37 5.89
N ILE A 38 -4.83 -24.94 6.99
CA ILE A 38 -4.08 -23.68 7.03
C ILE A 38 -2.59 -24.01 7.08
N TYR A 39 -1.89 -23.71 6.00
CA TYR A 39 -0.44 -23.71 5.97
C TYR A 39 0.09 -22.50 6.72
N THR A 40 1.10 -22.72 7.57
CA THR A 40 1.80 -21.64 8.25
C THR A 40 3.31 -21.80 8.12
N LYS A 41 4.02 -20.70 7.90
CA LYS A 41 5.48 -20.69 7.85
C LYS A 41 6.06 -19.41 8.41
N LEU A 42 7.05 -19.56 9.28
CA LEU A 42 7.85 -18.47 9.83
C LEU A 42 9.14 -18.33 9.03
N PHE A 43 9.52 -17.07 8.77
CA PHE A 43 10.74 -16.71 8.08
C PHE A 43 11.48 -15.65 8.88
N ASN A 44 12.81 -15.71 8.85
CA ASN A 44 13.64 -14.63 9.36
C ASN A 44 13.54 -13.42 8.43
N ASP A 45 13.27 -12.24 9.01
CA ASP A 45 13.35 -10.97 8.32
C ASP A 45 14.56 -10.18 8.83
N VAL A 46 15.39 -9.73 7.90
CA VAL A 46 16.47 -8.80 8.22
C VAL A 46 16.34 -7.60 7.30
N SER A 47 15.63 -6.57 7.75
CA SER A 47 15.52 -5.30 7.03
C SER A 47 16.92 -4.77 6.66
N LEU A 48 17.09 -4.30 5.43
CA LEU A 48 18.34 -3.72 4.93
C LEU A 48 18.60 -2.37 5.62
N THR A 49 17.54 -1.67 6.04
CA THR A 49 17.61 -0.43 6.82
C THR A 49 18.29 -0.64 8.18
N ASN A 50 18.18 -1.82 8.79
CA ASN A 50 18.90 -2.17 10.02
C ASN A 50 20.41 -2.39 9.79
N LYS A 51 20.86 -2.59 8.55
CA LYS A 51 22.25 -2.88 8.20
C LYS A 51 23.07 -1.64 7.86
N ASN A 52 22.45 -0.51 7.49
CA ASN A 52 23.18 0.68 7.05
C ASN A 52 22.53 1.99 7.53
N LYS A 53 23.26 2.78 8.33
CA LYS A 53 22.78 4.06 8.91
C LYS A 53 22.39 5.10 7.86
N VAL A 54 23.02 5.08 6.68
CA VAL A 54 22.73 6.04 5.59
C VAL A 54 21.34 5.80 4.99
N LEU A 55 20.89 4.54 4.94
CA LEU A 55 19.54 4.18 4.48
C LEU A 55 18.45 4.58 5.48
N GLY A 56 18.82 5.00 6.68
CA GLY A 56 17.90 5.49 7.73
C GLY A 56 17.57 6.98 7.64
N PHE A 57 18.16 7.74 6.71
CA PHE A 57 17.92 9.17 6.55
C PHE A 57 16.51 9.48 6.02
N MET A 58 15.85 10.54 6.50
CA MET A 58 14.38 10.73 6.38
C MET A 58 13.82 10.62 4.95
N PHE A 59 14.51 11.16 3.93
CA PHE A 59 14.04 11.11 2.54
C PHE A 59 14.38 9.79 1.83
N ILE A 60 15.41 9.08 2.29
CA ILE A 60 15.88 7.82 1.68
C ILE A 60 15.17 6.63 2.31
N ARG A 61 14.95 6.68 3.62
CA ARG A 61 14.34 5.62 4.43
C ARG A 61 12.96 5.23 3.95
N GLY A 62 12.10 6.19 3.62
CA GLY A 62 10.75 5.90 3.11
C GLY A 62 10.79 5.10 1.81
N ILE A 63 11.68 5.48 0.88
CA ILE A 63 11.86 4.78 -0.40
C ILE A 63 12.42 3.37 -0.17
N VAL A 64 13.44 3.23 0.69
CA VAL A 64 14.03 1.92 1.02
C VAL A 64 13.00 1.02 1.69
N ALA A 65 12.24 1.52 2.67
CA ALA A 65 11.20 0.78 3.35
C ALA A 65 10.08 0.33 2.38
N LEU A 66 9.72 1.18 1.41
CA LEU A 66 8.75 0.85 0.37
C LEU A 66 9.27 -0.27 -0.54
N ILE A 67 10.51 -0.17 -1.02
CA ILE A 67 11.14 -1.20 -1.87
C ILE A 67 11.25 -2.53 -1.12
N GLU A 68 11.72 -2.52 0.13
CA GLU A 68 11.79 -3.71 0.97
C GLU A 68 10.42 -4.36 1.16
N SER A 69 9.41 -3.55 1.51
CA SER A 69 8.06 -4.05 1.74
C SER A 69 7.42 -4.59 0.47
N MET A 70 7.66 -3.94 -0.68
CA MET A 70 7.19 -4.42 -1.97
C MET A 70 7.85 -5.75 -2.37
N ALA A 71 9.18 -5.85 -2.23
CA ALA A 71 9.91 -7.08 -2.52
C ALA A 71 9.46 -8.25 -1.62
N LEU A 72 9.25 -7.99 -0.33
CA LEU A 72 8.71 -8.96 0.61
C LEU A 72 7.26 -9.33 0.26
N GLY A 73 6.43 -8.36 -0.08
CA GLY A 73 5.04 -8.55 -0.49
C GLY A 73 4.91 -9.44 -1.72
N PHE A 74 5.74 -9.22 -2.76
CA PHE A 74 5.79 -10.09 -3.93
C PHE A 74 6.27 -11.50 -3.59
N LYS A 75 7.28 -11.62 -2.72
CA LYS A 75 7.75 -12.93 -2.25
C LYS A 75 6.62 -13.68 -1.54
N ALA A 76 5.93 -13.03 -0.59
CA ALA A 76 4.81 -13.62 0.14
C ALA A 76 3.65 -13.99 -0.79
N LEU A 77 3.35 -13.16 -1.80
CA LEU A 77 2.33 -13.45 -2.81
C LEU A 77 2.67 -14.71 -3.61
N SER A 78 3.91 -14.83 -4.09
CA SER A 78 4.37 -16.02 -4.82
C SER A 78 4.28 -17.28 -3.97
N TYR A 79 4.68 -17.24 -2.70
CA TYR A 79 4.48 -18.37 -1.79
C TYR A 79 3.00 -18.70 -1.58
N SER A 80 2.15 -17.68 -1.43
CA SER A 80 0.73 -17.88 -1.20
C SER A 80 0.03 -18.55 -2.38
N VAL A 81 0.39 -18.17 -3.60
CA VAL A 81 -0.14 -18.78 -4.82
C VAL A 81 0.24 -20.26 -4.86
N ASN A 82 1.51 -20.59 -4.64
CA ASN A 82 1.97 -21.97 -4.71
C ASN A 82 1.29 -22.89 -3.69
N GLU A 83 1.04 -22.38 -2.48
CA GLU A 83 0.33 -23.16 -1.46
C GLU A 83 -1.18 -23.19 -1.69
N ALA A 84 -1.76 -22.19 -2.34
CA ALA A 84 -3.20 -22.09 -2.60
C ALA A 84 -3.65 -22.85 -3.86
N THR A 85 -2.77 -23.04 -4.84
CA THR A 85 -3.09 -23.73 -6.11
C THR A 85 -2.39 -25.08 -6.26
N GLU A 86 -1.47 -25.44 -5.36
CA GLU A 86 -0.56 -26.59 -5.50
C GLU A 86 0.31 -26.55 -6.77
N GLU A 87 0.35 -25.41 -7.47
CA GLU A 87 1.20 -25.19 -8.64
C GLU A 87 2.54 -24.58 -8.23
N GLU A 88 3.66 -25.07 -8.78
CA GLU A 88 4.96 -24.41 -8.59
C GLU A 88 5.10 -23.17 -9.49
N ILE A 89 4.46 -22.07 -9.13
CA ILE A 89 4.63 -20.78 -9.81
C ILE A 89 5.88 -20.08 -9.23
N LYS A 90 6.98 -20.14 -9.99
CA LYS A 90 8.21 -19.38 -9.72
C LYS A 90 8.33 -18.24 -10.71
N PHE A 91 8.06 -17.01 -10.26
CA PHE A 91 8.32 -15.82 -11.08
C PHE A 91 9.82 -15.62 -11.29
N SER A 92 10.27 -15.57 -12.54
CA SER A 92 11.62 -15.13 -12.84
C SER A 92 11.81 -13.66 -12.46
N LYS A 93 13.04 -13.27 -12.12
CA LYS A 93 13.37 -11.85 -11.84
C LYS A 93 12.95 -10.93 -12.98
N ARG A 94 13.04 -11.43 -14.22
CA ARG A 94 12.67 -10.68 -15.43
C ARG A 94 11.17 -10.45 -15.49
N GLU A 95 10.36 -11.48 -15.28
CA GLU A 95 8.89 -11.35 -15.28
C GLU A 95 8.41 -10.41 -14.17
N MET A 96 8.96 -10.54 -12.96
CA MET A 96 8.62 -9.64 -11.85
C MET A 96 8.98 -8.20 -12.18
N THR A 97 10.15 -7.95 -12.78
CA THR A 97 10.57 -6.62 -13.21
C THR A 97 9.61 -6.05 -14.27
N ILE A 98 9.24 -6.85 -15.27
CA ILE A 98 8.30 -6.43 -16.32
C ILE A 98 6.93 -6.12 -15.72
N ALA A 99 6.42 -6.98 -14.83
CA ALA A 99 5.14 -6.77 -14.16
C ALA A 99 5.13 -5.48 -13.32
N ILE A 100 6.22 -5.20 -12.59
CA ILE A 100 6.38 -3.96 -11.83
C ILE A 100 6.39 -2.75 -12.77
N ILE A 101 7.13 -2.80 -13.88
CA ILE A 101 7.18 -1.69 -14.84
C ILE A 101 5.78 -1.43 -15.42
N ILE A 102 5.07 -2.48 -15.84
CA ILE A 102 3.71 -2.38 -16.37
C ILE A 102 2.77 -1.76 -15.31
N ALA A 103 2.84 -2.24 -14.07
CA ALA A 103 2.02 -1.72 -12.97
C ALA A 103 2.32 -0.24 -12.69
N VAL A 104 3.60 0.16 -12.69
CA VAL A 104 4.01 1.56 -12.48
C VAL A 104 3.54 2.44 -13.64
N VAL A 105 3.73 2.02 -14.89
CA VAL A 105 3.27 2.76 -16.08
C VAL A 105 1.75 2.90 -16.07
N PHE A 106 1.02 1.82 -15.76
CA PHE A 106 -0.43 1.85 -15.60
C PHE A 106 -0.86 2.82 -14.49
N ALA A 107 -0.23 2.74 -13.32
CA ALA A 107 -0.55 3.61 -12.19
C ALA A 107 -0.28 5.10 -12.51
N VAL A 108 0.86 5.41 -13.13
CA VAL A 108 1.20 6.77 -13.57
C VAL A 108 0.21 7.26 -14.63
N GLY A 109 -0.12 6.42 -15.60
CA GLY A 109 -1.10 6.73 -16.64
C GLY A 109 -2.48 7.05 -16.06
N VAL A 110 -3.02 6.14 -15.25
CA VAL A 110 -4.41 6.20 -14.75
C VAL A 110 -4.58 7.18 -13.59
N PHE A 111 -3.64 7.29 -12.65
CA PHE A 111 -3.82 8.10 -11.45
C PHE A 111 -3.12 9.46 -11.48
N PHE A 112 -2.23 9.70 -12.45
CA PHE A 112 -1.54 11.00 -12.57
C PHE A 112 -1.81 11.69 -13.90
N ILE A 113 -1.56 11.01 -15.02
CA ILE A 113 -1.67 11.61 -16.36
C ILE A 113 -3.14 11.82 -16.74
N LEU A 114 -3.98 10.80 -16.61
CA LEU A 114 -5.38 10.86 -17.01
C LEU A 114 -6.18 11.93 -16.23
N PRO A 115 -6.10 12.03 -14.88
CA PRO A 115 -6.77 13.08 -14.13
C PRO A 115 -6.24 14.48 -14.48
N THR A 116 -4.95 14.59 -14.82
CA THR A 116 -4.35 15.85 -15.30
C THR A 116 -4.96 16.31 -16.62
N ILE A 117 -5.11 15.39 -17.59
CA ILE A 117 -5.70 15.68 -18.90
C ILE A 117 -7.17 16.09 -18.73
N ILE A 118 -7.93 15.31 -17.97
CA ILE A 118 -9.35 15.60 -17.70
C ILE A 118 -9.50 16.95 -17.01
N GLY A 119 -8.69 17.21 -15.97
CA GLY A 119 -8.68 18.48 -15.28
C GLY A 119 -8.45 19.64 -16.25
N ARG A 120 -7.54 19.53 -17.22
CA ARG A 120 -7.28 20.58 -18.22
C ARG A 120 -8.51 20.95 -19.04
N SER A 121 -9.38 20.00 -19.37
CA SER A 121 -10.62 20.29 -20.08
C SER A 121 -11.54 21.27 -19.33
N PHE A 122 -11.36 21.42 -18.01
CA PHE A 122 -12.11 22.36 -17.19
C PHE A 122 -11.37 23.68 -16.91
N SER A 123 -10.15 23.86 -17.43
CA SER A 123 -9.28 24.99 -17.06
C SER A 123 -9.76 26.36 -17.55
N GLU A 124 -10.66 26.41 -18.52
CA GLU A 124 -11.26 27.65 -19.02
C GLU A 124 -12.41 28.16 -18.12
N PHE A 125 -13.04 27.27 -17.35
CA PHE A 125 -14.14 27.64 -16.44
C PHE A 125 -13.66 28.23 -15.11
N PHE A 126 -12.37 28.06 -14.77
CA PHE A 126 -11.81 28.47 -13.47
C PHE A 126 -10.56 29.34 -13.66
N PRO A 127 -10.69 30.68 -13.61
CA PRO A 127 -9.56 31.59 -13.77
C PRO A 127 -8.52 31.47 -12.63
N ASN A 128 -8.98 31.13 -11.42
CA ASN A 128 -8.11 30.99 -10.26
C ASN A 128 -7.37 29.65 -10.28
N ALA A 129 -6.04 29.71 -10.38
CA ALA A 129 -5.16 28.54 -10.45
C ALA A 129 -5.27 27.61 -9.23
N ILE A 130 -5.52 28.15 -8.04
CA ILE A 130 -5.67 27.36 -6.81
C ILE A 130 -6.96 26.55 -6.88
N VAL A 131 -8.09 27.19 -7.22
CA VAL A 131 -9.40 26.52 -7.38
C VAL A 131 -9.30 25.42 -8.42
N TYR A 132 -8.68 25.73 -9.55
CA TYR A 132 -8.43 24.79 -10.63
C TYR A 132 -7.60 23.56 -10.20
N ASN A 133 -6.50 23.77 -9.48
CA ASN A 133 -5.65 22.69 -8.98
C ASN A 133 -6.34 21.85 -7.89
N LEU A 134 -7.16 22.48 -7.03
CA LEU A 134 -7.97 21.78 -6.02
C LEU A 134 -9.01 20.87 -6.68
N LEU A 135 -9.72 21.37 -7.69
CA LEU A 135 -10.70 20.57 -8.44
C LEU A 135 -10.05 19.37 -9.13
N GLU A 136 -8.89 19.54 -9.76
CA GLU A 136 -8.15 18.40 -10.30
C GLU A 136 -7.78 17.38 -9.22
N GLY A 137 -7.40 17.87 -8.04
CA GLY A 137 -7.17 17.05 -6.86
C GLY A 137 -8.37 16.20 -6.46
N LEU A 138 -9.55 16.82 -6.39
CA LEU A 138 -10.81 16.15 -6.08
C LEU A 138 -11.21 15.15 -7.17
N ILE A 139 -11.05 15.50 -8.44
CA ILE A 139 -11.24 14.58 -9.57
C ILE A 139 -10.35 13.35 -9.40
N ARG A 140 -9.07 13.54 -9.04
CA ARG A 140 -8.14 12.44 -8.81
C ARG A 140 -8.58 11.51 -7.68
N ILE A 141 -9.06 12.05 -6.56
CA ILE A 141 -9.65 11.27 -5.47
C ILE A 141 -10.87 10.49 -5.98
N GLY A 142 -11.77 11.14 -6.71
CA GLY A 142 -12.93 10.50 -7.32
C GLY A 142 -12.54 9.32 -8.23
N PHE A 143 -11.57 9.51 -9.12
CA PHE A 143 -11.03 8.46 -9.99
C PHE A 143 -10.47 7.28 -9.19
N PHE A 144 -9.72 7.56 -8.13
CA PHE A 144 -9.16 6.52 -7.28
C PHE A 144 -10.25 5.72 -6.56
N LEU A 145 -11.26 6.39 -6.00
CA LEU A 145 -12.39 5.73 -5.34
C LEU A 145 -13.23 4.90 -6.32
N ILE A 146 -13.51 5.42 -7.51
CA ILE A 146 -14.20 4.69 -8.58
C ILE A 146 -13.40 3.46 -8.99
N TYR A 147 -12.08 3.61 -9.18
CA TYR A 147 -11.21 2.48 -9.50
C TYR A 147 -11.29 1.39 -8.43
N ILE A 148 -11.16 1.74 -7.14
CA ILE A 148 -11.28 0.78 -6.04
C ILE A 148 -12.65 0.09 -6.06
N LEU A 149 -13.74 0.83 -6.28
CA LEU A 149 -15.08 0.28 -6.36
C LEU A 149 -15.25 -0.72 -7.51
N LEU A 150 -14.66 -0.43 -8.67
CA LEU A 150 -14.72 -1.31 -9.84
C LEU A 150 -13.91 -2.59 -9.60
N VAL A 151 -12.66 -2.47 -9.15
CA VAL A 151 -11.82 -3.66 -8.92
C VAL A 151 -12.33 -4.49 -7.74
N SER A 152 -12.99 -3.87 -6.74
CA SER A 152 -13.59 -4.60 -5.61
C SER A 152 -14.74 -5.53 -6.01
N GLN A 153 -15.30 -5.39 -7.22
CA GLN A 153 -16.33 -6.30 -7.73
C GLN A 153 -15.74 -7.60 -8.30
N ILE A 154 -14.44 -7.64 -8.58
CA ILE A 154 -13.76 -8.84 -9.08
C ILE A 154 -13.68 -9.84 -7.92
N LYS A 155 -14.15 -11.08 -8.14
CA LYS A 155 -14.27 -12.11 -7.09
C LYS A 155 -12.95 -12.30 -6.32
N ASP A 156 -11.84 -12.41 -7.02
CA ASP A 156 -10.53 -12.67 -6.43
C ASP A 156 -10.01 -11.46 -5.63
N ILE A 157 -10.27 -10.23 -6.11
CA ILE A 157 -9.92 -9.00 -5.40
C ILE A 157 -10.77 -8.83 -4.14
N LYS A 158 -12.08 -9.10 -4.24
CA LYS A 158 -12.98 -9.08 -3.09
C LYS A 158 -12.52 -10.06 -2.01
N ARG A 159 -12.03 -11.23 -2.42
CA ARG A 159 -11.45 -12.24 -1.53
C ARG A 159 -10.17 -11.73 -0.84
N ILE A 160 -9.25 -11.11 -1.58
CA ILE A 160 -8.07 -10.44 -0.99
C ILE A 160 -8.49 -9.38 0.03
N PHE A 161 -9.51 -8.57 -0.26
CA PHE A 161 -10.01 -7.57 0.69
C PHE A 161 -10.62 -8.17 1.97
N GLN A 162 -11.22 -9.37 1.90
CA GLN A 162 -11.65 -10.08 3.10
C GLN A 162 -10.46 -10.47 3.98
N TYR A 163 -9.39 -11.00 3.38
CA TYR A 163 -8.16 -11.33 4.11
C TYR A 163 -7.48 -10.08 4.68
N HIS A 164 -7.51 -8.96 3.96
CA HIS A 164 -7.00 -7.69 4.45
C HIS A 164 -7.79 -7.18 5.66
N GLY A 165 -9.12 -7.28 5.62
CA GLY A 165 -9.95 -6.96 6.78
C GLY A 165 -9.63 -7.88 7.98
N ALA A 166 -9.38 -9.17 7.74
CA ALA A 166 -8.97 -10.10 8.79
C ALA A 166 -7.59 -9.77 9.36
N GLU A 167 -6.64 -9.35 8.53
CA GLU A 167 -5.32 -8.89 8.93
C GLU A 167 -5.41 -7.70 9.89
N HIS A 168 -6.14 -6.65 9.51
CA HIS A 168 -6.35 -5.49 10.38
C HIS A 168 -6.97 -5.85 11.72
N LYS A 169 -8.04 -6.67 11.70
CA LYS A 169 -8.70 -7.13 12.94
C LYS A 169 -7.74 -7.89 13.84
N THR A 170 -6.90 -8.74 13.25
CA THR A 170 -5.93 -9.56 13.99
C THR A 170 -4.85 -8.69 14.61
N ILE A 171 -4.33 -7.70 13.88
CA ILE A 171 -3.35 -6.73 14.39
C ILE A 171 -3.96 -5.92 15.54
N GLN A 172 -5.20 -5.44 15.41
CA GLN A 172 -5.85 -4.70 16.48
C GLN A 172 -6.05 -5.53 17.75
N ALA A 173 -6.51 -6.78 17.62
CA ALA A 173 -6.60 -7.70 18.76
C ALA A 173 -5.23 -7.93 19.42
N TYR A 174 -4.19 -8.09 18.58
CA TYR A 174 -2.81 -8.21 19.06
C TYR A 174 -2.32 -6.96 19.79
N GLU A 175 -2.68 -5.76 19.33
CA GLU A 175 -2.27 -4.49 19.94
C GLU A 175 -3.02 -4.17 21.24
N ASN A 176 -4.22 -4.74 21.43
CA ASN A 176 -5.03 -4.59 22.65
C ASN A 176 -4.81 -5.72 23.66
N ASP A 177 -3.74 -6.49 23.51
CA ASP A 177 -3.38 -7.59 24.40
C ASP A 177 -4.41 -8.72 24.51
N GLU A 178 -5.31 -8.85 23.53
CA GLU A 178 -6.34 -9.88 23.56
C GLU A 178 -5.85 -11.24 23.04
N GLU A 179 -6.57 -12.29 23.42
CA GLU A 179 -6.33 -13.64 22.92
C GLU A 179 -6.74 -13.73 21.44
N LEU A 180 -5.85 -14.27 20.60
CA LEU A 180 -6.03 -14.33 19.14
C LEU A 180 -6.97 -15.48 18.71
N LYS A 181 -8.20 -15.47 19.24
CA LYS A 181 -9.29 -16.36 18.84
C LYS A 181 -10.21 -15.68 17.82
N PRO A 182 -10.75 -16.40 16.82
CA PRO A 182 -11.64 -15.81 15.82
C PRO A 182 -12.84 -15.03 16.39
N GLU A 183 -13.41 -15.51 17.49
CA GLU A 183 -14.56 -14.89 18.17
C GLU A 183 -14.24 -13.50 18.74
N ILE A 184 -13.01 -13.32 19.22
CA ILE A 184 -12.51 -12.08 19.81
C ILE A 184 -12.10 -11.13 18.67
N VAL A 185 -11.26 -11.62 17.76
CA VAL A 185 -10.73 -10.85 16.60
C VAL A 185 -11.86 -10.26 15.74
N ARG A 186 -12.98 -10.98 15.55
CA ARG A 186 -14.10 -10.50 14.72
C ARG A 186 -14.71 -9.17 15.20
N LYS A 187 -14.59 -8.83 16.48
CA LYS A 187 -15.14 -7.60 17.09
C LYS A 187 -14.41 -6.34 16.63
N TYR A 188 -13.15 -6.47 16.21
CA TYR A 188 -12.34 -5.36 15.77
C TYR A 188 -12.77 -4.80 14.41
N SER A 189 -12.35 -3.56 14.15
CA SER A 189 -12.63 -2.85 12.91
C SER A 189 -11.77 -3.37 11.77
N THR A 190 -12.27 -3.26 10.55
CA THR A 190 -11.46 -3.46 9.34
C THR A 190 -10.66 -2.21 8.98
N ILE A 191 -10.75 -1.12 9.75
CA ILE A 191 -10.02 0.13 9.51
C ILE A 191 -8.80 0.17 10.42
N HIS A 192 -7.63 0.42 9.83
CA HIS A 192 -6.37 0.52 10.56
C HIS A 192 -5.53 1.70 10.04
N VAL A 193 -5.00 2.52 10.94
CA VAL A 193 -4.28 3.77 10.60
C VAL A 193 -3.00 3.54 9.81
N ARG A 194 -2.35 2.39 10.00
CA ARG A 194 -1.11 2.00 9.28
C ARG A 194 -1.37 1.18 8.01
N CYS A 195 -2.57 1.27 7.44
CA CYS A 195 -2.93 0.58 6.22
C CYS A 195 -2.43 1.32 4.96
N GLY A 196 -2.05 0.57 3.92
CA GLY A 196 -1.72 1.12 2.60
C GLY A 196 -2.83 1.98 1.99
N THR A 197 -4.11 1.67 2.21
CA THR A 197 -5.22 2.50 1.70
C THR A 197 -5.31 3.85 2.43
N SER A 198 -5.10 3.86 3.74
CA SER A 198 -5.02 5.10 4.53
C SER A 198 -3.80 5.93 4.14
N PHE A 199 -2.66 5.27 3.89
CA PHE A 199 -1.46 5.92 3.36
C PHE A 199 -1.69 6.54 1.99
N LEU A 200 -2.33 5.83 1.06
CA LEU A 200 -2.65 6.39 -0.26
C LEU A 200 -3.55 7.62 -0.15
N ILE A 201 -4.56 7.61 0.72
CA ILE A 201 -5.42 8.79 0.95
C ILE A 201 -4.60 9.98 1.46
N ILE A 202 -3.69 9.77 2.42
CA ILE A 202 -2.81 10.82 2.94
C ILE A 202 -1.89 11.35 1.84
N VAL A 203 -1.26 10.46 1.05
CA VAL A 203 -0.45 10.81 -0.12
C VAL A 203 -1.24 11.69 -1.10
N MET A 204 -2.50 11.36 -1.35
CA MET A 204 -3.35 12.16 -2.22
C MET A 204 -3.67 13.53 -1.64
N ILE A 205 -4.04 13.62 -0.36
CA ILE A 205 -4.30 14.91 0.30
C ILE A 205 -3.05 15.80 0.27
N VAL A 206 -1.89 15.27 0.65
CA VAL A 206 -0.61 15.98 0.60
C VAL A 206 -0.28 16.42 -0.83
N ALA A 207 -0.52 15.55 -1.82
CA ALA A 207 -0.33 15.89 -3.23
C ALA A 207 -1.22 17.05 -3.67
N ILE A 208 -2.49 17.09 -3.26
CA ILE A 208 -3.42 18.17 -3.58
C ILE A 208 -2.91 19.49 -3.04
N LEU A 209 -2.49 19.52 -1.77
CA LEU A 209 -1.97 20.73 -1.13
C LEU A 209 -0.71 21.24 -1.84
N ILE A 210 0.25 20.35 -2.12
CA ILE A 210 1.49 20.73 -2.80
C ILE A 210 1.21 21.22 -4.23
N PHE A 211 0.39 20.51 -5.00
CA PHE A 211 0.10 20.88 -6.38
C PHE A 211 -0.79 22.12 -6.49
N ALA A 212 -1.63 22.42 -5.48
CA ALA A 212 -2.41 23.66 -5.43
C ALA A 212 -1.52 24.90 -5.45
N LEU A 213 -0.34 24.82 -4.83
CA LEU A 213 0.63 25.93 -4.71
C LEU A 213 1.49 26.13 -5.98
N LEU A 214 1.48 25.20 -6.94
CA LEU A 214 2.31 25.29 -8.16
C LEU A 214 1.75 26.20 -9.26
N GLY A 215 0.58 26.79 -9.05
CA GLY A 215 -0.05 27.71 -10.01
C GLY A 215 -0.44 27.04 -11.33
N LYS A 216 -0.58 27.86 -12.39
CA LYS A 216 -0.95 27.41 -13.74
C LYS A 216 0.31 27.13 -14.55
N GLN A 217 0.60 25.85 -14.80
CA GLN A 217 1.78 25.41 -15.55
C GLN A 217 1.41 24.96 -16.97
N PRO A 218 2.30 25.13 -17.96
CA PRO A 218 2.20 24.44 -19.24
C PRO A 218 2.12 22.92 -19.05
N MET A 219 1.48 22.21 -19.98
CA MET A 219 1.13 20.78 -19.82
C MET A 219 2.34 19.90 -19.47
N ILE A 220 3.43 20.08 -20.20
CA ILE A 220 4.65 19.28 -20.05
C ILE A 220 5.26 19.51 -18.66
N TRP A 221 5.43 20.77 -18.26
CA TRP A 221 5.94 21.13 -16.94
C TRP A 221 5.07 20.58 -15.82
N ARG A 222 3.76 20.52 -16.04
CA ARG A 222 2.81 19.98 -15.08
C ARG A 222 2.93 18.48 -14.90
N ILE A 223 3.13 17.73 -15.98
CA ILE A 223 3.37 16.28 -15.91
C ILE A 223 4.72 16.02 -15.23
N ILE A 224 5.76 16.75 -15.61
CA ILE A 224 7.11 16.62 -15.04
C ILE A 224 7.07 16.91 -13.54
N SER A 225 6.45 18.02 -13.11
CA SER A 225 6.38 18.39 -11.68
C SER A 225 5.63 17.34 -10.86
N ARG A 226 4.58 16.73 -11.42
CA ARG A 226 3.80 15.67 -10.77
C ARG A 226 4.58 14.39 -10.56
N ILE A 227 5.41 14.00 -11.53
CA ILE A 227 6.25 12.80 -11.44
C ILE A 227 7.44 13.06 -10.51
N LEU A 228 8.10 14.21 -10.64
CA LEU A 228 9.31 14.53 -9.89
C LEU A 228 9.03 14.75 -8.40
N LEU A 229 7.84 15.26 -8.05
CA LEU A 229 7.44 15.49 -6.65
C LEU A 229 6.89 14.22 -5.95
N LEU A 230 6.69 13.10 -6.65
CA LEU A 230 6.20 11.85 -6.02
C LEU A 230 7.05 11.41 -4.82
N PRO A 231 8.39 11.37 -4.90
CA PRO A 231 9.20 10.93 -3.77
C PRO A 231 9.08 11.87 -2.56
N VAL A 232 8.95 13.19 -2.81
CA VAL A 232 8.77 14.19 -1.75
C VAL A 232 7.41 14.03 -1.08
N ILE A 233 6.34 13.91 -1.87
CA ILE A 233 4.98 13.67 -1.37
C ILE A 233 4.92 12.39 -0.55
N ALA A 234 5.50 11.29 -1.07
CA ALA A 234 5.55 10.00 -0.39
C ALA A 234 6.35 10.08 0.92
N GLY A 235 7.49 10.79 0.93
CA GLY A 235 8.30 11.00 2.12
C GLY A 235 7.57 11.79 3.21
N ILE A 236 6.94 12.91 2.85
CA ILE A 236 6.11 13.71 3.78
C ILE A 236 4.98 12.84 4.34
N SER A 237 4.27 12.12 3.48
CA SER A 237 3.14 11.28 3.87
C SER A 237 3.55 10.13 4.79
N TYR A 238 4.75 9.57 4.58
CA TYR A 238 5.29 8.50 5.43
C TYR A 238 5.59 9.01 6.84
N GLU A 239 6.20 10.20 6.97
CA GLU A 239 6.47 10.79 8.28
C GLU A 239 5.18 11.24 9.01
N LEU A 240 4.09 11.53 8.29
CA LEU A 240 2.79 11.86 8.91
C LEU A 240 2.06 10.66 9.51
N ILE A 241 2.34 9.44 9.05
CA ILE A 241 1.67 8.20 9.53
C ILE A 241 2.45 7.50 10.63
N LYS A 242 3.75 7.78 10.71
CA LYS A 242 4.65 7.19 11.69
C LYS A 242 4.46 7.82 13.07
#